data_AF-A0A858BRT4-F1
#
_entry.id   AF-A0A858BRT4-F1
#
_cell.length_a   1.000
_cell.length_b   1.000
_cell.length_c   1.000
_cell.angle_alpha   90.00
_cell.angle_beta   90.00
_cell.angle_gamma   90.00
#
_symmetry.space_group_name_H-M   'P 1'
#
loop_
_entity.id
_entity.type
_entity.pdbx_description
1 polymer ?
#
loop_
_entity_poly.entity_id
_entity_poly.type
_entity_poly.pdbx_seq_one_letter_code
_entity_poly.pdbx_strand_id
1 'polypeptide(L)'
;MKIKLNDNTRLNVILVNGKSTYFQGANRDSLEFVFKKGDYPFDELDALFADSEKVKKIIIQSDTTATEAEGKPVETPTEHIYDDYSLRVGMKMEPVVLSPATSTTPEITEERVMITMAQLTLIERKLSDIGLL
;
A
#
# COMPACT_ATOMS: atom_id res chain seq x y z
N MET A 1 7.76 -7.36 -1.48
CA MET A 1 7.00 -6.51 -2.43
C MET A 1 7.53 -5.09 -2.31
N LYS A 2 7.49 -4.31 -3.40
CA LYS A 2 7.96 -2.92 -3.41
C LYS A 2 6.88 -2.02 -3.99
N ILE A 3 6.84 -0.78 -3.53
CA ILE A 3 6.04 0.27 -4.16
C ILE A 3 6.96 1.39 -4.64
N LYS A 4 6.55 2.04 -5.72
CA LYS A 4 7.20 3.23 -6.24
C LYS A 4 6.16 4.36 -6.32
N LEU A 5 6.45 5.47 -5.67
CA LEU A 5 5.64 6.69 -5.71
C LEU A 5 5.96 7.52 -6.95
N ASN A 6 5.15 8.55 -7.21
CA ASN A 6 5.26 9.38 -8.40
C ASN A 6 6.59 10.14 -8.50
N ASP A 7 7.19 10.50 -7.37
CA ASP A 7 8.52 11.15 -7.28
C ASP A 7 9.69 10.16 -7.44
N ASN A 8 9.41 8.89 -7.75
CA ASN A 8 10.35 7.76 -7.78
C ASN A 8 10.83 7.26 -6.42
N THR A 9 10.29 7.75 -5.30
CA THR A 9 10.52 7.15 -3.98
C THR A 9 10.12 5.69 -4.00
N ARG A 10 11.00 4.81 -3.52
CA ARG A 10 10.77 3.36 -3.45
C ARG A 10 10.69 2.91 -2.01
N LEU A 11 9.61 2.22 -1.66
CA LEU A 11 9.40 1.67 -0.32
C LEU A 11 9.21 0.15 -0.38
N ASN A 12 9.78 -0.55 0.58
CA ASN A 12 9.51 -1.97 0.80
C ASN A 12 8.21 -2.08 1.60
N VAL A 13 7.28 -2.88 1.09
CA VAL A 13 6.01 -3.19 1.76
C VAL A 13 5.92 -4.69 2.00
N ILE A 14 5.29 -5.06 3.12
CA ILE A 14 4.99 -6.46 3.42
C ILE A 14 3.95 -6.95 2.42
N LEU A 15 2.85 -6.22 2.31
CA LEU A 15 1.72 -6.51 1.42
C LEU A 15 0.90 -5.25 1.16
N VAL A 16 0.02 -5.33 0.17
CA VAL A 16 -0.98 -4.30 -0.13
C VAL A 16 -2.35 -4.97 -0.26
N ASN A 17 -3.33 -4.47 0.50
CA ASN A 17 -4.70 -4.97 0.47
C ASN A 17 -5.61 -4.01 -0.28
N GLY A 18 -6.33 -4.49 -1.29
CA GLY A 18 -7.44 -3.75 -1.91
C GLY A 18 -8.72 -3.91 -1.08
N LYS A 19 -9.42 -2.81 -0.79
CA LYS A 19 -10.73 -2.83 -0.11
C LYS A 19 -11.60 -1.66 -0.57
N SER A 20 -12.91 -1.82 -0.45
CA SER A 20 -13.83 -0.67 -0.58
C SER A 20 -13.91 0.09 0.75
N THR A 21 -13.82 1.41 0.70
CA THR A 21 -13.91 2.27 1.89
C THR A 21 -14.88 3.43 1.64
N TYR A 22 -15.74 3.72 2.61
CA TYR A 22 -16.60 4.90 2.60
C TYR A 22 -15.86 6.10 3.21
N PHE A 23 -15.60 7.14 2.42
CA PHE A 23 -14.85 8.33 2.85
C PHE A 23 -15.33 9.58 2.10
N GLN A 24 -15.52 10.68 2.85
CA GLN A 24 -16.04 11.97 2.33
C GLN A 24 -17.34 11.82 1.51
N GLY A 25 -18.30 11.04 2.02
CA GLY A 25 -19.61 10.91 1.39
C GLY A 25 -19.70 9.92 0.22
N ALA A 26 -18.61 9.26 -0.16
CA ALA A 26 -18.57 8.34 -1.30
C ALA A 26 -17.95 6.98 -0.94
N ASN A 27 -18.41 5.91 -1.61
CA ASN A 27 -17.72 4.62 -1.62
C ASN A 27 -16.58 4.68 -2.64
N ARG A 28 -15.37 4.33 -2.22
CA ARG A 28 -14.14 4.47 -2.99
C ARG A 28 -13.38 3.15 -2.99
N ASP A 29 -12.67 2.88 -4.08
CA ASP A 29 -11.62 1.88 -4.06
C ASP A 29 -10.47 2.39 -3.18
N SER A 30 -9.81 1.49 -2.45
CA SER A 30 -8.74 1.86 -1.52
C SER A 30 -7.68 0.77 -1.42
N LEU A 31 -6.45 1.22 -1.22
CA LEU A 31 -5.28 0.39 -1.01
C LEU A 31 -4.76 0.63 0.41
N GLU A 32 -4.60 -0.45 1.16
CA GLU A 32 -3.95 -0.45 2.46
C GLU A 32 -2.54 -1.02 2.33
N PHE A 33 -1.54 -0.16 2.54
CA PHE A 33 -0.14 -0.50 2.51
C PHE A 33 0.31 -0.91 3.92
N VAL A 34 0.92 -2.08 4.04
CA VAL A 34 1.39 -2.62 5.32
C VAL A 34 2.90 -2.65 5.36
N PHE A 35 3.46 -1.93 6.32
CA PHE A 35 4.89 -1.80 6.58
C PHE A 35 5.28 -2.51 7.87
N LYS A 36 6.52 -3.00 7.92
CA LYS A 36 7.11 -3.48 9.15
C LYS A 36 7.45 -2.28 10.04
N LYS A 37 7.15 -2.37 11.33
CA LYS A 37 7.59 -1.34 12.28
C LYS A 37 9.12 -1.26 12.31
N GLY A 38 9.64 -0.04 12.17
CA GLY A 38 11.08 0.24 12.21
C GLY A 38 11.78 0.29 10.85
N ASP A 39 11.14 -0.18 9.76
CA ASP A 39 11.72 -0.05 8.42
C ASP A 39 11.77 1.43 7.97
N TYR A 40 10.77 2.21 8.37
CA TYR A 40 10.64 3.63 8.09
C TYR A 40 10.14 4.39 9.33
N PRO A 41 10.60 5.62 9.57
CA PRO A 41 10.01 6.52 10.57
C PRO A 41 8.52 6.78 10.29
N PHE A 42 7.71 6.85 11.35
CA PHE A 42 6.26 7.02 11.24
C PHE A 42 5.89 8.38 10.62
N ASP A 43 6.61 9.44 11.00
CA ASP A 43 6.48 10.79 10.46
C ASP A 43 6.91 10.89 9.00
N GLU A 44 7.94 10.15 8.59
CA GLU A 44 8.36 10.07 7.18
C GLU A 44 7.25 9.43 6.33
N LEU A 45 6.71 8.29 6.78
CA LEU A 45 5.57 7.65 6.12
C LEU A 45 4.35 8.58 6.10
N ASP A 46 4.04 9.25 7.20
CA ASP A 46 2.93 10.20 7.27
C ASP A 46 3.10 11.32 6.23
N ALA A 47 4.27 11.94 6.16
CA ALA A 47 4.58 13.01 5.21
C ALA A 47 4.53 12.54 3.75
N LEU A 48 5.07 11.35 3.44
CA LEU A 48 5.06 10.80 2.08
C LEU A 48 3.64 10.54 1.58
N PHE A 49 2.78 9.98 2.43
CA PHE A 49 1.41 9.62 2.06
C PHE A 49 0.39 10.75 2.27
N ALA A 50 0.79 11.85 2.93
CA ALA A 50 0.01 13.09 2.96
C ALA A 50 0.16 13.94 1.69
N ASP A 51 1.28 13.79 0.98
CA ASP A 51 1.61 14.58 -0.20
C ASP A 51 0.93 14.01 -1.45
N SER A 52 -0.18 14.64 -1.86
CA SER A 52 -0.99 14.24 -3.01
C SER A 52 -0.19 14.10 -4.31
N GLU A 53 0.85 14.92 -4.51
CA GLU A 53 1.70 14.90 -5.71
C GLU A 53 2.61 13.68 -5.76
N LYS A 54 2.97 13.12 -4.59
CA LYS A 54 3.75 11.89 -4.48
C LYS A 54 2.88 10.65 -4.66
N VAL A 55 1.67 10.66 -4.12
CA VAL A 55 0.78 9.49 -4.14
C VAL A 55 -0.19 9.46 -5.34
N LYS A 56 -0.21 10.47 -6.21
CA LYS A 56 -1.06 10.49 -7.41
C LYS A 56 -0.84 9.30 -8.36
N LYS A 57 0.35 8.71 -8.31
CA LYS A 57 0.69 7.48 -9.03
C LYS A 57 1.49 6.57 -8.13
N ILE A 58 0.96 5.37 -7.91
CA ILE A 58 1.59 4.33 -7.11
C ILE A 58 1.79 3.11 -8.01
N ILE A 59 3.03 2.66 -8.15
CA ILE A 59 3.36 1.44 -8.89
C ILE A 59 3.70 0.37 -7.86
N ILE A 60 2.95 -0.73 -7.86
CA ILE A 60 3.22 -1.90 -7.03
C ILE A 60 4.03 -2.89 -7.86
N GLN A 61 5.21 -3.25 -7.37
CA GLN A 61 6.12 -4.22 -7.96
C GLN A 61 6.15 -5.47 -7.09
N SER A 62 5.73 -6.59 -7.65
CA SER A 62 5.78 -7.90 -7.00
C SER A 62 6.56 -8.87 -7.86
N ASP A 63 7.50 -9.58 -7.23
CA ASP A 63 8.18 -10.71 -7.86
C ASP A 63 7.25 -11.91 -7.78
N THR A 64 6.66 -12.26 -8.92
CA THR A 64 5.80 -13.45 -9.05
C THR A 64 6.62 -14.59 -9.60
N THR A 65 6.68 -15.69 -8.86
CA THR A 65 7.32 -16.92 -9.34
C THR A 65 6.32 -17.65 -10.23
N ALA A 66 6.61 -17.72 -11.53
CA ALA A 66 5.88 -18.57 -12.47
C ALA A 66 6.69 -19.85 -12.70
N THR A 67 6.02 -21.00 -12.76
CA THR A 67 6.66 -22.26 -13.11
C THR A 67 6.58 -22.42 -14.63
N GLU A 68 7.72 -22.46 -15.32
CA GLU A 68 7.74 -22.81 -16.74
C GLU A 68 7.37 -24.30 -16.94
N ALA A 69 7.02 -24.69 -18.17
CA ALA A 69 6.64 -26.06 -18.53
C ALA A 69 7.72 -27.12 -18.18
N GLU A 70 8.97 -26.68 -17.97
CA GLU A 70 10.12 -27.49 -17.59
C GLU A 70 10.37 -27.56 -16.07
N GLY A 71 9.44 -27.04 -15.25
CA GLY A 71 9.49 -27.17 -13.80
C GLY A 71 10.49 -26.25 -13.09
N LYS A 72 11.09 -25.29 -13.80
CA LYS A 72 11.95 -24.27 -13.19
C LYS A 72 11.14 -23.05 -12.76
N PRO A 73 11.31 -22.57 -11.52
CA PRO A 73 10.74 -21.30 -11.10
C PRO A 73 11.48 -20.16 -11.81
N VAL A 74 10.74 -19.35 -12.56
CA VAL A 74 11.22 -18.10 -13.14
C VAL A 74 10.57 -16.96 -12.39
N GLU A 75 11.40 -16.06 -11.84
CA GLU A 75 10.93 -14.82 -11.23
C GLU A 75 10.60 -13.82 -12.33
N THR A 76 9.31 -13.60 -12.56
CA THR A 76 8.84 -12.56 -13.47
C THR A 76 8.35 -11.38 -12.63
N PRO A 77 9.02 -10.21 -12.72
CA PRO A 77 8.55 -9.02 -12.04
C PRO A 77 7.23 -8.57 -12.68
N THR A 78 6.17 -8.46 -11.87
CA THR A 78 4.89 -7.91 -12.31
C THR A 78 4.72 -6.51 -11.72
N GLU A 79 4.36 -5.55 -12.57
CA GLU A 79 4.08 -4.17 -12.17
C GLU A 79 2.59 -3.87 -12.35
N HIS A 80 1.98 -3.27 -11.31
CA HIS A 80 0.61 -2.78 -11.34
C HIS A 80 0.61 -1.28 -11.06
N ILE A 81 -0.05 -0.51 -11.93
CA ILE A 81 -0.12 0.94 -11.83
C ILE A 81 -1.48 1.33 -11.23
N TYR A 82 -1.44 2.16 -10.20
CA TYR A 82 -2.61 2.69 -9.51
C TYR A 82 -2.54 4.21 -9.53
N ASP A 83 -3.50 4.83 -10.21
CA ASP A 83 -3.59 6.27 -10.35
C ASP A 83 -4.70 6.85 -9.44
N ASP A 84 -4.46 8.07 -8.96
CA ASP A 84 -5.38 8.89 -8.18
C ASP A 84 -5.74 8.37 -6.77
N TYR A 85 -4.90 7.51 -6.19
CA TYR A 85 -5.00 7.09 -4.79
C TYR A 85 -4.45 8.16 -3.83
N SER A 86 -4.93 9.40 -3.98
CA SER A 86 -4.37 10.58 -3.32
C SER A 86 -5.08 10.96 -2.01
N LEU A 87 -6.16 10.28 -1.64
CA LEU A 87 -6.87 10.58 -0.39
C LEU A 87 -6.38 9.68 0.73
N ARG A 88 -5.65 10.23 1.70
CA ARG A 88 -5.27 9.50 2.90
C ARG A 88 -6.47 9.34 3.83
N VAL A 89 -7.02 8.13 3.88
CA VAL A 89 -8.17 7.82 4.73
C VAL A 89 -7.75 7.62 6.18
N GLY A 90 -6.57 7.03 6.39
CA GLY A 90 -6.07 6.80 7.73
C GLY A 90 -4.70 6.15 7.77
N MET A 91 -4.05 6.29 8.91
CA MET A 91 -2.79 5.64 9.24
C MET A 91 -2.90 5.10 10.66
N LYS A 92 -2.55 3.83 10.86
CA LYS A 92 -2.67 3.15 12.14
C LYS A 92 -1.48 2.21 12.39
N MET A 93 -1.24 1.91 13.66
CA MET A 93 -0.27 0.90 14.08
C MET A 93 -1.03 -0.17 14.84
N GLU A 94 -0.94 -1.42 14.37
CA GLU A 94 -1.65 -2.54 14.97
C GLU A 94 -0.73 -3.75 15.13
N PRO A 95 -0.83 -4.49 16.25
CA PRO A 95 -0.15 -5.77 16.40
C PRO A 95 -0.84 -6.83 15.54
N VAL A 96 -0.05 -7.57 14.77
CA VAL A 96 -0.51 -8.69 13.95
C VAL A 96 0.13 -9.98 14.45
N VAL A 97 -0.70 -10.97 14.77
CA VAL A 97 -0.24 -12.31 15.17
C VAL A 97 0.30 -13.03 13.93
N LEU A 98 1.59 -13.37 13.93
CA LEU A 98 2.22 -14.13 12.86
C LEU A 98 2.08 -15.63 13.05
N SER A 99 2.16 -16.08 14.31
CA SER A 99 1.97 -17.47 14.67
C SER A 99 1.22 -17.56 16.00
N PRO A 100 0.09 -18.27 16.06
CA PRO A 100 -0.62 -18.50 17.31
C PRO A 100 0.25 -19.33 18.26
N ALA A 101 0.01 -19.19 19.56
CA ALA A 101 0.67 -20.03 20.55
C ALA A 101 0.35 -21.52 20.33
N THR A 102 1.35 -22.37 20.51
CA THR A 102 1.17 -23.82 20.62
C THR A 102 1.50 -24.28 22.04
N SER A 103 1.36 -25.59 22.33
CA SER A 103 1.72 -26.13 23.65
C SER A 103 3.20 -25.99 24.01
N THR A 104 4.06 -25.72 23.02
CA THR A 104 5.51 -25.63 23.19
C THR A 104 6.13 -24.33 22.67
N THR A 105 5.37 -23.50 21.96
CA THR A 105 5.86 -22.23 21.39
C THR A 105 4.96 -21.06 21.77
N PRO A 106 5.52 -19.94 22.25
CA PRO A 106 4.73 -18.74 22.53
C PRO A 106 4.19 -18.12 21.24
N GLU A 107 3.16 -17.28 21.38
CA GLU A 107 2.62 -16.47 20.28
C GLU A 107 3.67 -15.46 19.81
N ILE A 108 3.81 -15.32 18.49
CA ILE A 108 4.68 -14.29 17.89
C ILE A 108 3.78 -13.21 17.33
N THR A 109 3.87 -12.01 17.92
CA THR A 109 3.21 -10.80 17.45
C THR A 109 4.25 -9.83 16.88
N GLU A 110 3.90 -9.18 15.78
CA GLU A 110 4.67 -8.07 15.23
C GLU A 110 3.78 -6.85 15.06
N GLU A 111 4.27 -5.69 15.51
CA GLU A 111 3.62 -4.42 15.23
C GLU A 111 3.85 -4.01 13.77
N ARG A 112 2.77 -3.60 13.10
CA ARG A 112 2.80 -3.17 11.71
C ARG A 112 2.18 -1.79 11.56
N VAL A 113 2.72 -1.02 10.63
CA VAL A 113 2.17 0.30 10.26
C VAL A 113 1.31 0.11 9.01
N MET A 114 0.06 0.55 9.08
CA MET A 114 -0.91 0.41 7.99
C MET A 114 -1.37 1.78 7.53
N ILE A 115 -1.27 2.05 6.24
CA ILE A 115 -1.68 3.32 5.62
C ILE A 115 -2.75 3.00 4.59
N THR A 116 -3.94 3.57 4.73
CA THR A 116 -5.05 3.41 3.77
C THR A 116 -5.16 4.65 2.89
N MET A 117 -4.99 4.46 1.59
CA MET A 117 -5.20 5.46 0.56
C MET A 117 -6.46 5.11 -0.24
N ALA A 118 -7.34 6.08 -0.48
CA ALA A 118 -8.53 5.93 -1.30
C ALA A 118 -8.39 6.70 -2.63
N GLN A 119 -9.08 6.18 -3.64
CA GLN A 119 -9.11 6.79 -4.96
C GLN A 119 -10.01 8.03 -4.98
N LEU A 120 -9.59 9.05 -5.75
CA LEU A 120 -10.44 10.17 -6.14
C LEU A 120 -11.62 9.69 -6.98
N THR A 121 -12.79 10.30 -6.77
CA THR A 121 -13.95 10.10 -7.65
C THR A 121 -13.69 10.71 -9.01
N LEU A 122 -14.50 10.33 -10.01
CA LEU A 122 -14.43 10.91 -11.34
C LEU A 122 -14.49 12.45 -11.34
N ILE A 123 -15.31 13.04 -10.46
CA ILE A 123 -15.45 14.50 -10.37
C ILE A 123 -14.18 15.12 -9.79
N GLU A 124 -13.67 14.59 -8.68
CA GLU A 124 -12.47 15.11 -8.03
C GLU A 124 -11.24 14.97 -8.93
N ARG A 125 -11.11 13.86 -9.69
CA ARG A 125 -10.05 13.73 -10.70
C ARG A 125 -10.11 14.84 -11.74
N LYS A 126 -11.31 15.09 -12.29
CA LYS A 126 -11.49 16.18 -13.28
C LYS A 126 -11.17 17.55 -12.70
N LEU A 127 -11.45 17.78 -11.41
CA LEU A 127 -11.11 19.02 -10.71
C LEU A 127 -9.60 19.14 -10.48
N SER A 128 -8.94 18.03 -10.12
CA SER A 128 -7.47 17.94 -10.00
C SER A 128 -6.78 18.25 -11.33
N ASP A 129 -7.26 17.67 -12.44
CA ASP A 129 -6.70 17.88 -13.80
C ASP A 129 -6.71 19.35 -14.24
N ILE A 130 -7.65 20.15 -13.73
CA ILE A 130 -7.78 21.58 -14.03
C ILE A 130 -7.24 22.49 -12.92
N GLY A 131 -6.53 21.93 -11.93
CA GLY A 131 -5.86 22.67 -10.86
C GLY A 131 -6.80 23.28 -9.82
N LEU A 132 -7.99 22.72 -9.64
CA LEU A 132 -8.98 23.15 -8.64
C LEU A 132 -8.99 22.26 -7.39
N LEU A 133 -8.03 21.35 -7.24
CA LEU A 133 -7.92 20.40 -6.13
C LEU A 133 -6.46 20.21 -5.73
#